data_AF-A0A317I1H9-F1
#
_entry.id   AF-A0A317I1H9-F1
#
_cell.length_a   1.000
_cell.length_b   1.000
_cell.length_c   1.000
_cell.angle_alpha   90.00
_cell.angle_beta   90.00
_cell.angle_gamma   90.00
#
_symmetry.space_group_name_H-M   'P 1'
#
loop_
_entity.id
_entity.type
_entity.pdbx_description
1 polymer ?
#
loop_
_entity_poly.entity_id
_entity_poly.type
_entity_poly.pdbx_seq_one_letter_code
_entity_poly.pdbx_strand_id
1 'polypeptide(L)'
;MKLHRLRVANFAGVREADIEFGRGLNVLYGPNDLGKSTLVAAIRLALLLPHGSTSCDQYVAWTGAQAPLVELTFETEQQRIWRVRKEFGRGGSSLLQESKNGRDFDDVERARKVDGRLREILRWGIPEPGGSGGNKGIPTSFLATALLSTQSDVAAMLRESLQSDVTSSGKEQIAAALQAVAQDPLFIALLKSVQARRDEAYTDKGAKKTAKGSVFKIAADRVRETRDEKERLQRIVSESEGAEKSLRELLEKRDQQREIVASAAERLAQLEKLAAQAAERDAAAEQVRVAEQEVQRIQTLSRDIEDAKARATHLLKEEESARQALTSAETRVQEAETVLKAAEDTARVEQRDPGMSDTVVRQQLELRKSGAEREAILAQQNIDAVIQAQKVLDSAADAE
;
A
#
# COMPACT_ATOMS: atom_id res chain seq x y z
N MET A 1 47.33 -34.93 39.27
CA MET A 1 46.63 -36.23 39.15
C MET A 1 46.09 -36.37 37.73
N LYS A 2 46.20 -37.55 37.13
CA LYS A 2 45.67 -37.91 35.81
C LYS A 2 44.97 -39.27 35.90
N LEU A 3 43.74 -39.39 35.42
CA LEU A 3 43.06 -40.68 35.31
C LEU A 3 43.54 -41.44 34.08
N HIS A 4 43.69 -42.76 34.18
CA HIS A 4 44.10 -43.63 33.07
C HIS A 4 43.02 -44.64 32.69
N ARG A 5 42.41 -45.31 33.67
CA ARG A 5 41.38 -46.33 33.39
C ARG A 5 40.39 -46.45 34.54
N LEU A 6 39.10 -46.58 34.23
CA LEU A 6 38.04 -46.89 35.18
C LEU A 6 37.34 -48.17 34.75
N ARG A 7 37.29 -49.15 35.65
CA ARG A 7 36.50 -50.37 35.53
C ARG A 7 35.44 -50.40 36.61
N VAL A 8 34.21 -50.64 36.21
CA VAL A 8 33.05 -50.69 37.10
C VAL A 8 32.28 -51.96 36.80
N ALA A 9 31.89 -52.69 37.84
CA ALA A 9 31.00 -53.83 37.73
C ALA A 9 29.93 -53.79 38.83
N ASN A 10 28.71 -54.21 38.49
CA ASN A 10 27.56 -54.32 39.41
C ASN A 10 27.26 -53.03 40.21
N PHE A 11 27.37 -51.87 39.57
CA PHE A 11 27.28 -50.57 40.23
C PHE A 11 26.04 -49.80 39.75
N ALA A 12 25.05 -49.69 40.62
CA ALA A 12 23.70 -49.21 40.32
C ALA A 12 23.12 -49.91 39.07
N GLY A 13 22.79 -49.15 38.02
CA GLY A 13 22.31 -49.70 36.74
C GLY A 13 23.41 -50.21 35.80
N VAL A 14 24.70 -49.98 36.12
CA VAL A 14 25.83 -50.36 35.27
C VAL A 14 26.28 -51.78 35.62
N ARG A 15 26.05 -52.73 34.70
CA ARG A 15 26.49 -54.12 34.86
C ARG A 15 28.00 -54.25 34.78
N GLU A 16 28.58 -53.69 33.72
CA GLU A 16 30.02 -53.65 33.48
C GLU A 16 30.36 -52.45 32.60
N ALA A 17 31.46 -51.77 32.91
CA ALA A 17 32.03 -50.71 32.08
C ALA A 17 33.55 -50.70 32.24
N ASP A 18 34.27 -50.54 31.14
CA ASP A 18 35.73 -50.40 31.10
C ASP A 18 36.09 -49.22 30.21
N ILE A 19 36.63 -48.16 30.83
CA ILE A 19 36.82 -46.84 30.22
C ILE A 19 38.29 -46.45 30.34
N GLU A 20 38.93 -46.16 29.21
CA GLU A 20 40.27 -45.59 29.15
C GLU A 20 40.20 -44.07 28.99
N PHE A 21 40.99 -43.33 29.76
CA PHE A 21 41.03 -41.88 29.72
C PHE A 21 42.23 -41.38 28.91
N GLY A 22 41.96 -40.51 27.95
CA GLY A 22 42.97 -39.81 27.18
C GLY A 22 43.59 -38.61 27.92
N ARG A 23 44.62 -38.02 27.32
CA ARG A 23 45.16 -36.72 27.77
C ARG A 23 44.18 -35.60 27.40
N GLY A 24 44.12 -34.55 28.23
CA GLY A 24 43.28 -33.38 27.95
C GLY A 24 41.81 -33.56 28.36
N LEU A 25 40.90 -32.97 27.58
CA LEU A 25 39.47 -32.99 27.86
C LEU A 25 38.83 -34.30 27.36
N ASN A 26 38.30 -35.10 28.28
CA ASN A 26 37.56 -36.32 27.97
C ASN A 26 36.06 -36.03 28.04
N VAL A 27 35.30 -36.35 26.98
CA VAL A 27 33.86 -36.12 26.89
C VAL A 27 33.11 -37.46 26.88
N LEU A 28 32.36 -37.74 27.94
CA LEU A 28 31.46 -38.88 28.01
C LEU A 28 30.07 -38.47 27.50
N TYR A 29 29.70 -38.91 26.30
CA TYR A 29 28.42 -38.59 25.66
C TYR A 29 27.53 -39.84 25.54
N GLY A 30 26.21 -39.63 25.49
CA GLY A 30 25.21 -40.69 25.33
C GLY A 30 23.84 -40.26 25.85
N PRO A 31 22.77 -41.01 25.56
CA PRO A 31 21.41 -40.73 26.06
C PRO A 31 21.37 -40.59 27.58
N ASN A 32 20.35 -39.87 28.09
CA ASN A 32 20.08 -39.86 29.53
C ASN A 32 19.83 -41.30 30.02
N ASP A 33 20.11 -41.54 31.30
CA ASP A 33 19.95 -42.85 31.97
C ASP A 33 20.89 -43.97 31.51
N LEU A 34 21.86 -43.68 30.63
CA LEU A 34 22.96 -44.60 30.28
C LEU A 34 23.97 -44.83 31.43
N GLY A 35 23.78 -44.18 32.58
CA GLY A 35 24.70 -44.30 33.73
C GLY A 35 25.93 -43.40 33.69
N LYS A 36 25.94 -42.33 32.87
CA LYS A 36 27.06 -41.36 32.82
C LYS A 36 27.39 -40.76 34.19
N SER A 37 26.39 -40.24 34.88
CA SER A 37 26.54 -39.66 36.22
C SER A 37 26.90 -40.73 37.26
N THR A 38 26.44 -41.97 37.05
CA THR A 38 26.79 -43.14 37.86
C THR A 38 28.28 -43.49 37.75
N LEU A 39 28.86 -43.41 36.55
CA LEU A 39 30.30 -43.64 36.33
C LEU A 39 31.16 -42.56 37.00
N VAL A 40 30.74 -41.31 36.97
CA VAL A 40 31.40 -40.21 37.72
C VAL A 40 31.32 -40.46 39.23
N ALA A 41 30.16 -40.91 39.73
CA ALA A 41 30.01 -41.29 41.14
C ALA A 41 30.92 -42.47 41.52
N ALA A 42 31.13 -43.44 40.64
CA ALA A 42 32.05 -44.56 40.88
C ALA A 42 33.49 -44.07 41.12
N ILE A 43 33.98 -43.11 40.34
CA ILE A 43 35.31 -42.48 40.55
C ILE A 43 35.38 -41.85 41.94
N ARG A 44 34.33 -41.11 42.32
CA ARG A 44 34.24 -40.46 43.64
C ARG A 44 34.26 -41.48 44.78
N LEU A 45 33.52 -42.58 44.65
CA LEU A 45 33.49 -43.65 45.65
C LEU A 45 34.83 -44.38 45.76
N ALA A 46 35.47 -44.68 44.63
CA ALA A 46 36.78 -45.33 44.60
C ALA A 46 37.84 -44.54 45.40
N LEU A 47 37.82 -43.21 45.28
CA LEU A 47 38.81 -42.34 45.92
C LEU A 47 38.47 -41.94 47.36
N LEU A 48 37.18 -41.79 47.69
CA LEU A 48 36.77 -41.14 48.94
C LEU A 48 36.04 -42.06 49.93
N LEU A 49 35.33 -43.09 49.45
CA LEU A 49 34.45 -43.89 50.30
C LEU A 49 35.13 -45.19 50.75
N PRO A 50 35.18 -45.49 52.06
CA PRO A 50 35.64 -46.79 52.54
C PRO A 50 34.73 -47.93 52.06
N HIS A 51 35.32 -49.09 51.72
CA HIS A 51 34.58 -50.24 51.18
C HIS A 51 33.43 -50.75 52.07
N GLY A 52 33.57 -50.64 53.39
CA GLY A 52 32.56 -51.07 54.36
C GLY A 52 31.49 -50.02 54.68
N SER A 53 31.47 -48.86 54.01
CA SER A 53 30.51 -47.79 54.30
C SER A 53 29.11 -48.11 53.75
N THR A 54 28.08 -47.87 54.55
CA THR A 54 26.66 -48.01 54.14
C THR A 54 26.22 -46.93 53.15
N SER A 55 27.01 -45.87 52.94
CA SER A 55 26.69 -44.87 51.90
C SER A 55 26.80 -45.42 50.47
N CYS A 56 27.30 -46.66 50.31
CA CYS A 56 27.28 -47.37 49.04
C CYS A 56 25.94 -48.05 48.73
N ASP A 57 25.03 -48.18 49.70
CA ASP A 57 23.79 -48.95 49.58
C ASP A 57 22.91 -48.49 48.41
N GLN A 58 22.91 -47.19 48.11
CA GLN A 58 22.19 -46.61 46.96
C GLN A 58 22.74 -47.04 45.58
N TYR A 59 23.97 -47.56 45.53
CA TYR A 59 24.62 -48.06 44.32
C TYR A 59 24.62 -49.59 44.25
N VAL A 60 23.98 -50.27 45.20
CA VAL A 60 23.76 -51.72 45.11
C VAL A 60 22.67 -51.99 44.07
N ALA A 61 22.96 -52.85 43.10
CA ALA A 61 22.02 -53.18 42.04
C ALA A 61 20.77 -53.88 42.60
N TRP A 62 19.58 -53.41 42.22
CA TRP A 62 18.29 -53.95 42.65
C TRP A 62 18.08 -55.42 42.25
N THR A 63 18.74 -55.87 41.18
CA THR A 63 18.62 -57.22 40.63
C THR A 63 19.49 -58.27 41.32
N GLY A 64 20.31 -57.86 42.31
CA GLY A 64 20.85 -58.69 43.38
C GLY A 64 21.69 -59.92 43.00
N ALA A 65 23.01 -59.86 43.25
CA ALA A 65 23.79 -60.96 43.84
C ALA A 65 25.24 -60.53 44.14
N GLN A 66 25.81 -59.63 43.34
CA GLN A 66 27.23 -59.27 43.41
C GLN A 66 27.43 -57.88 44.02
N ALA A 67 28.50 -57.75 44.79
CA ALA A 67 28.90 -56.48 45.40
C ALA A 67 29.36 -55.48 44.30
N PRO A 68 29.04 -54.19 44.43
CA PRO A 68 29.55 -53.17 43.51
C PRO A 68 31.06 -53.13 43.54
N LEU A 69 31.69 -53.19 42.38
CA LEU A 69 33.13 -53.19 42.23
C LEU A 69 33.57 -51.99 41.39
N VAL A 70 34.54 -51.25 41.89
CA VAL A 70 35.17 -50.15 41.19
C VAL A 70 36.68 -50.30 41.25
N GLU A 71 37.32 -50.32 40.09
CA GLU A 71 38.76 -50.29 39.93
C GLU A 71 39.16 -49.04 39.15
N LEU A 72 40.00 -48.20 39.74
CA LEU A 72 40.46 -46.95 39.16
C LEU A 72 41.98 -46.94 39.10
N THR A 73 42.51 -46.69 37.90
CA THR A 73 43.94 -46.46 37.66
C THR A 73 44.19 -44.98 37.41
N PHE A 74 45.09 -44.36 38.17
CA PHE A 74 45.42 -42.94 38.07
C PHE A 74 46.89 -42.68 38.38
N GLU A 75 47.42 -41.55 37.92
CA GLU A 75 48.80 -41.12 38.11
C GLU A 75 48.83 -39.81 38.89
N THR A 76 49.81 -39.68 39.77
CA THR A 76 49.93 -38.50 40.68
C THR A 76 51.12 -37.64 40.31
N GLU A 77 52.26 -38.29 40.11
CA GLU A 77 53.53 -37.74 39.65
C GLU A 77 54.02 -38.60 38.46
N GLN A 78 55.01 -38.12 37.72
CA GLN A 78 55.60 -38.89 36.62
C GLN A 78 56.05 -40.27 37.12
N GLN A 79 55.58 -41.32 36.45
CA GLN A 79 55.89 -42.72 36.78
C GLN A 79 55.40 -43.19 38.17
N ARG A 80 54.42 -42.50 38.76
CA ARG A 80 53.73 -42.96 39.98
C ARG A 80 52.27 -43.22 39.70
N ILE A 81 52.02 -44.43 39.21
CA ILE A 81 50.71 -44.92 38.78
C ILE A 81 50.14 -45.79 39.91
N TRP A 82 48.91 -45.51 40.28
CA TRP A 82 48.17 -46.17 41.33
C TRP A 82 46.99 -46.91 40.73
N ARG A 83 46.71 -48.11 41.25
CA ARG A 83 45.47 -48.82 41.01
C ARG A 83 44.77 -49.07 42.33
N VAL A 84 43.61 -48.48 42.50
CA VAL A 84 42.71 -48.76 43.62
C VAL A 84 41.59 -49.65 43.14
N ARG A 85 41.39 -50.78 43.81
CA ARG A 85 40.24 -51.68 43.60
C ARG A 85 39.44 -51.75 44.88
N LYS A 86 38.14 -51.44 44.80
CA LYS A 86 37.20 -51.53 45.92
C LYS A 86 35.99 -52.34 45.53
N GLU A 87 35.65 -53.29 46.39
CA GLU A 87 34.39 -54.03 46.37
C GLU A 87 33.60 -53.57 47.58
N PHE A 88 32.40 -53.04 47.38
CA PHE A 88 31.62 -52.38 48.42
C PHE A 88 30.59 -53.31 49.05
N GLY A 89 30.37 -53.19 50.37
CA GLY A 89 29.35 -53.93 51.11
C GLY A 89 29.90 -54.69 52.32
N ARG A 90 29.05 -55.48 53.00
CA ARG A 90 29.39 -56.15 54.28
C ARG A 90 30.56 -57.13 54.20
N GLY A 91 30.83 -57.70 53.03
CA GLY A 91 31.99 -58.57 52.75
C GLY A 91 33.00 -57.95 51.79
N GLY A 92 32.91 -56.62 51.58
CA GLY A 92 33.71 -55.90 50.61
C GLY A 92 35.21 -55.87 50.94
N SER A 93 36.01 -55.51 49.95
CA SER A 93 37.47 -55.48 50.05
C SER A 93 38.04 -54.18 49.45
N SER A 94 39.25 -53.83 49.84
CA SER A 94 40.01 -52.75 49.20
C SER A 94 41.46 -53.17 49.01
N LEU A 95 42.00 -52.87 47.84
CA LEU A 95 43.39 -53.10 47.48
C LEU A 95 43.93 -51.84 46.80
N LEU A 96 45.08 -51.37 47.24
CA LEU A 96 45.85 -50.32 46.59
C LEU A 96 47.16 -50.91 46.09
N GLN A 97 47.45 -50.68 44.82
CA GLN A 97 48.67 -51.11 44.16
C GLN A 97 49.39 -49.92 43.53
N GLU A 98 50.72 -49.99 43.41
CA GLU A 98 51.56 -49.00 42.74
C GLU A 98 52.27 -49.64 41.53
N SER A 99 52.51 -48.84 40.50
CA SER A 99 53.22 -49.22 39.30
C SER A 99 54.07 -48.06 38.81
N LYS A 100 55.27 -48.38 38.29
CA LYS A 100 56.15 -47.41 37.62
C LYS A 100 55.96 -47.36 36.10
N ASN A 101 55.42 -48.43 35.52
CA ASN A 101 55.31 -48.63 34.07
C ASN A 101 53.86 -48.79 33.58
N GLY A 102 52.88 -48.84 34.50
CA GLY A 102 51.47 -49.02 34.21
C GLY A 102 51.08 -50.44 33.81
N ARG A 103 52.01 -51.40 33.89
CA ARG A 103 51.81 -52.81 33.53
C ARG A 103 51.90 -53.73 34.75
N ASP A 104 52.98 -53.59 35.51
CA ASP A 104 53.27 -54.41 36.69
C ASP A 104 52.85 -53.63 37.93
N PHE A 105 52.02 -54.24 38.78
CA PHE A 105 51.44 -53.59 39.96
C PHE A 105 51.81 -54.36 41.22
N ASP A 106 52.46 -53.66 42.15
CA ASP A 106 52.84 -54.19 43.45
C ASP A 106 51.81 -53.78 44.50
N ASP A 107 51.44 -54.71 45.39
CA ASP A 107 50.49 -54.44 46.46
C ASP A 107 51.11 -53.52 47.52
N VAL A 108 50.44 -52.40 47.80
CA VAL A 108 50.91 -51.38 48.76
C VAL A 108 50.10 -51.42 50.04
N GLU A 109 48.77 -51.36 49.94
CA GLU A 109 47.88 -51.36 51.10
C GLU A 109 46.61 -52.19 50.86
N ARG A 110 46.04 -52.69 51.96
CA ARG A 110 44.81 -53.51 51.94
C ARG A 110 43.79 -53.05 52.96
N ALA A 111 42.52 -53.37 52.68
CA ALA A 111 41.38 -53.14 53.55
C ALA A 111 41.31 -51.68 54.05
N ARG A 112 41.16 -51.45 55.36
CA ARG A 112 40.92 -50.13 55.96
C ARG A 112 42.07 -49.13 55.78
N LYS A 113 43.30 -49.62 55.52
CA LYS A 113 44.48 -48.75 55.35
C LYS A 113 44.51 -48.06 53.98
N VAL A 114 43.81 -48.61 52.98
CA VAL A 114 43.75 -48.05 51.63
C VAL A 114 43.27 -46.61 51.64
N ASP A 115 42.18 -46.31 52.35
CA ASP A 115 41.63 -44.95 52.39
C ASP A 115 42.57 -43.94 53.06
N GLY A 116 43.28 -44.37 54.12
CA GLY A 116 44.32 -43.54 54.75
C GLY A 116 45.41 -43.18 53.75
N ARG A 117 45.94 -44.20 53.06
CA ARG A 117 46.98 -44.01 52.06
C ARG A 117 46.54 -43.18 50.86
N LEU A 118 45.29 -43.32 50.41
CA LEU A 118 44.72 -42.47 49.35
C LEU A 118 44.66 -40.99 49.77
N ARG A 119 44.31 -40.68 51.03
CA ARG A 119 44.33 -39.28 51.52
C ARG A 119 45.73 -38.68 51.46
N GLU A 120 46.74 -39.43 51.88
CA GLU A 120 48.15 -39.01 51.84
C GLU A 120 48.64 -38.74 50.41
N ILE A 121 48.24 -39.59 49.46
CA ILE A 121 48.62 -39.48 48.04
C ILE A 121 47.92 -38.28 47.39
N LEU A 122 46.62 -38.11 47.65
CA LEU A 122 45.81 -37.08 46.99
C LEU A 122 46.04 -35.68 47.58
N ARG A 123 46.29 -35.58 48.90
CA ARG A 123 46.49 -34.31 49.63
C ARG A 123 45.35 -33.31 49.42
N TRP A 124 44.12 -33.79 49.28
CA TRP A 124 42.95 -32.95 49.04
C TRP A 124 42.33 -32.33 50.30
N GLY A 125 42.93 -32.54 51.49
CA GLY A 125 42.33 -32.06 52.74
C GLY A 125 41.14 -32.89 53.23
N ILE A 126 40.98 -34.12 52.72
CA ILE A 126 39.88 -35.03 53.11
C ILE A 126 40.07 -35.45 54.57
N PRO A 127 39.07 -35.29 55.44
CA PRO A 127 39.17 -35.69 56.85
C PRO A 127 39.17 -37.21 57.03
N GLU A 128 39.64 -37.67 58.19
CA GLU A 128 39.53 -39.07 58.59
C GLU A 128 38.06 -39.47 58.86
N PRO A 129 37.68 -40.73 58.58
CA PRO A 129 36.33 -41.21 58.87
C PRO A 129 36.07 -41.22 60.38
N GLY A 130 34.96 -40.63 60.82
CA GLY A 130 34.51 -40.71 62.21
C GLY A 130 35.11 -39.67 63.17
N GLY A 131 35.86 -38.67 62.69
CA GLY A 131 36.31 -37.54 63.50
C GLY A 131 35.17 -36.60 63.92
N SER A 132 35.35 -35.87 65.03
CA SER A 132 34.40 -34.87 65.52
C SER A 132 34.21 -33.74 64.50
N GLY A 133 33.09 -33.75 63.79
CA GLY A 133 32.75 -32.76 62.73
C GLY A 133 32.57 -33.36 61.34
N GLY A 134 32.77 -34.67 61.15
CA GLY A 134 32.50 -35.34 59.88
C GLY A 134 31.00 -35.53 59.64
N ASN A 135 30.48 -34.97 58.54
CA ASN A 135 29.12 -35.28 58.08
C ASN A 135 28.96 -36.79 57.87
N LYS A 136 27.80 -37.35 58.26
CA LYS A 136 27.44 -38.74 57.94
C LYS A 136 27.38 -38.88 56.42
N GLY A 137 28.29 -39.66 55.82
CA GLY A 137 28.32 -39.87 54.37
C GLY A 137 29.74 -39.99 53.81
N ILE A 138 29.90 -39.64 52.53
CA ILE A 138 31.20 -39.60 51.84
C ILE A 138 32.06 -38.49 52.46
N PRO A 139 33.28 -38.78 52.97
CA PRO A 139 34.22 -37.75 53.42
C PRO A 139 34.51 -36.77 52.30
N THR A 140 34.36 -35.47 52.55
CA THR A 140 34.52 -34.41 51.56
C THR A 140 35.35 -33.26 52.11
N SER A 141 35.94 -32.52 51.19
CA SER A 141 36.74 -31.30 51.38
C SER A 141 36.48 -30.42 50.17
N PHE A 142 36.83 -29.14 50.24
CA PHE A 142 36.63 -28.21 49.12
C PHE A 142 37.23 -28.77 47.82
N LEU A 143 38.47 -29.27 47.85
CA LEU A 143 39.14 -29.82 46.66
C LEU A 143 38.49 -31.10 46.14
N ALA A 144 38.07 -32.01 47.04
CA ALA A 144 37.38 -33.24 46.62
C ALA A 144 36.03 -32.91 45.96
N THR A 145 35.31 -31.92 46.46
CA THR A 145 34.05 -31.47 45.84
C THR A 145 34.32 -30.73 44.52
N ALA A 146 35.36 -29.89 44.44
CA ALA A 146 35.63 -29.08 43.24
C ALA A 146 36.11 -29.92 42.07
N LEU A 147 36.94 -30.94 42.35
CA LEU A 147 37.50 -31.84 41.35
C LEU A 147 36.53 -32.97 40.97
N LEU A 148 35.65 -33.39 41.90
CA LEU A 148 34.70 -34.50 41.72
C LEU A 148 33.28 -34.05 42.07
N SER A 149 32.85 -32.94 41.48
CA SER A 149 31.55 -32.33 41.74
C SER A 149 30.40 -33.25 41.38
N THR A 150 29.34 -33.22 42.20
CA THR A 150 28.07 -33.85 41.83
C THR A 150 27.33 -32.95 40.86
N GLN A 151 26.68 -33.54 39.86
CA GLN A 151 25.90 -32.80 38.86
C GLN A 151 24.78 -31.94 39.51
N SER A 152 24.41 -32.25 40.75
CA SER A 152 23.52 -31.48 41.61
C SER A 152 24.28 -30.43 42.45
N ASP A 153 23.89 -29.17 42.24
CA ASP A 153 24.22 -27.98 43.05
C ASP A 153 25.63 -27.36 42.91
N VAL A 154 25.95 -26.95 41.68
CA VAL A 154 27.14 -26.11 41.37
C VAL A 154 27.12 -24.76 42.13
N ALA A 155 25.95 -24.27 42.55
CA ALA A 155 25.84 -23.02 43.30
C ALA A 155 26.25 -23.18 44.78
N ALA A 156 26.04 -24.34 45.39
CA ALA A 156 26.59 -24.66 46.70
C ALA A 156 28.14 -24.70 46.68
N MET A 157 28.74 -25.23 45.61
CA MET A 157 30.21 -25.24 45.44
C MET A 157 30.84 -23.84 45.52
N LEU A 158 30.18 -22.83 44.95
CA LEU A 158 30.67 -21.45 44.98
C LEU A 158 30.52 -20.78 46.35
N ARG A 159 29.74 -21.38 47.26
CA ARG A 159 29.57 -20.92 48.66
C ARG A 159 30.53 -21.62 49.62
N GLU A 160 31.06 -22.77 49.24
CA GLU A 160 32.08 -23.48 50.02
C GLU A 160 33.44 -22.77 49.88
N SER A 161 34.21 -22.78 50.97
CA SER A 161 35.53 -22.15 51.02
C SER A 161 36.57 -23.15 51.50
N LEU A 162 37.73 -23.13 50.86
CA LEU A 162 38.91 -23.86 51.30
C LEU A 162 39.28 -23.54 52.76
N GLN A 163 38.92 -22.35 53.26
CA GLN A 163 39.18 -21.96 54.66
C GLN A 163 38.49 -22.90 55.66
N SER A 164 37.33 -23.43 55.30
CA SER A 164 36.49 -24.30 56.12
C SER A 164 36.98 -25.75 56.20
N ASP A 165 37.97 -26.14 55.40
CA ASP A 165 38.57 -27.48 55.46
C ASP A 165 39.36 -27.69 56.75
N VAL A 166 39.11 -28.84 57.41
CA VAL A 166 39.73 -29.24 58.68
C VAL A 166 41.24 -29.51 58.53
N THR A 167 41.66 -30.05 57.39
CA THR A 167 43.05 -30.42 57.13
C THR A 167 43.73 -29.39 56.22
N SER A 168 44.96 -28.99 56.55
CA SER A 168 45.72 -28.00 55.77
C SER A 168 46.26 -28.49 54.44
N SER A 169 46.30 -29.82 54.21
CA SER A 169 46.92 -30.41 53.02
C SER A 169 46.31 -29.90 51.71
N GLY A 170 45.00 -29.66 51.66
CA GLY A 170 44.35 -29.05 50.49
C GLY A 170 44.79 -27.60 50.25
N LYS A 171 44.95 -26.81 51.33
CA LYS A 171 45.46 -25.42 51.28
C LYS A 171 46.90 -25.39 50.77
N GLU A 172 47.75 -26.25 51.31
CA GLU A 172 49.15 -26.38 50.92
C GLU A 172 49.28 -26.82 49.45
N GLN A 173 48.45 -27.77 49.01
CA GLN A 173 48.44 -28.25 47.62
C GLN A 173 48.04 -27.15 46.63
N ILE A 174 47.02 -26.35 46.94
CA ILE A 174 46.65 -25.20 46.10
C ILE A 174 47.74 -24.15 46.13
N ALA A 175 48.31 -23.83 47.31
CA ALA A 175 49.39 -22.85 47.42
C ALA A 175 50.61 -23.26 46.57
N ALA A 176 51.02 -24.52 46.63
CA ALA A 176 52.10 -25.08 45.81
C ALA A 176 51.76 -25.02 44.31
N ALA A 177 50.53 -25.37 43.92
CA ALA A 177 50.09 -25.29 42.53
C ALA A 177 50.07 -23.84 42.02
N LEU A 178 49.56 -22.89 42.82
CA LEU A 178 49.54 -21.47 42.49
C LEU A 178 50.96 -20.90 42.40
N GLN A 179 51.88 -21.31 43.27
CA GLN A 179 53.28 -20.90 43.21
C GLN A 179 53.96 -21.44 41.95
N ALA A 180 53.69 -22.68 41.57
CA ALA A 180 54.20 -23.26 40.31
C ALA A 180 53.64 -22.52 39.09
N VAL A 181 52.33 -22.22 39.07
CA VAL A 181 51.69 -21.44 38.00
C VAL A 181 52.21 -20.00 37.97
N ALA A 182 52.49 -19.39 39.12
CA ALA A 182 53.07 -18.06 39.19
C ALA A 182 54.50 -17.98 38.60
N GLN A 183 55.19 -19.10 38.48
CA GLN A 183 56.49 -19.21 37.81
C GLN A 183 56.38 -19.58 36.32
N ASP A 184 55.20 -19.94 35.82
CA ASP A 184 54.98 -20.30 34.42
C ASP A 184 55.09 -19.04 33.53
N PRO A 185 56.04 -18.99 32.57
CA PRO A 185 56.19 -17.86 31.66
C PRO A 185 54.91 -17.52 30.88
N LEU A 186 54.11 -18.53 30.53
CA LEU A 186 52.86 -18.33 29.78
C LEU A 186 51.79 -17.68 30.67
N PHE A 187 51.70 -18.10 31.93
CA PHE A 187 50.78 -17.48 32.90
C PHE A 187 51.17 -16.02 33.18
N ILE A 188 52.47 -15.74 33.35
CA ILE A 188 52.97 -14.37 33.54
C ILE A 188 52.66 -13.49 32.32
N ALA A 189 52.85 -14.01 31.11
CA ALA A 189 52.54 -13.29 29.88
C ALA A 189 51.04 -12.98 29.77
N LEU A 190 50.18 -13.96 30.07
CA LEU A 190 48.74 -13.79 30.10
C LEU A 190 48.34 -12.74 31.15
N LEU A 191 48.85 -12.84 32.38
CA LEU A 191 48.54 -11.90 33.45
C LEU A 191 48.93 -10.47 33.07
N LYS A 192 50.10 -10.27 32.46
CA LYS A 192 50.53 -8.95 31.93
C LYS A 192 49.58 -8.44 30.85
N SER A 193 49.14 -9.30 29.93
CA SER A 193 48.20 -8.88 28.87
C SER A 193 46.84 -8.48 29.42
N VAL A 194 46.34 -9.22 30.42
CA VAL A 194 45.06 -8.92 31.08
C VAL A 194 45.17 -7.63 31.88
N GLN A 195 46.27 -7.44 32.60
CA GLN A 195 46.54 -6.23 33.35
C GLN A 195 46.65 -5.01 32.42
N ALA A 196 47.36 -5.11 31.29
CA ALA A 196 47.45 -4.03 30.31
C ALA A 196 46.06 -3.62 29.77
N ARG A 197 45.22 -4.61 29.41
CA ARG A 197 43.83 -4.34 28.98
C ARG A 197 42.98 -3.71 30.08
N ARG A 198 43.18 -4.10 31.34
CA ARG A 198 42.52 -3.47 32.48
C ARG A 198 42.97 -2.01 32.59
N ASP A 199 44.27 -1.76 32.49
CA ASP A 199 44.85 -0.43 32.67
C ASP A 199 44.45 0.54 31.55
N GLU A 200 44.06 0.07 30.36
CA GLU A 200 43.43 0.90 29.33
C GLU A 200 42.10 1.51 29.80
N ALA A 201 41.31 0.76 30.56
CA ALA A 201 39.95 1.13 30.97
C ALA A 201 39.88 1.70 32.40
N TYR A 202 40.76 1.26 33.31
CA TYR A 202 40.68 1.55 34.74
C TYR A 202 41.97 2.16 35.28
N THR A 203 41.84 2.92 36.36
CA THR A 203 42.98 3.42 37.14
C THR A 203 43.52 2.33 38.06
N ASP A 204 44.71 2.55 38.62
CA ASP A 204 45.35 1.63 39.57
C ASP A 204 44.45 1.34 40.78
N LYS A 205 43.66 2.34 41.19
CA LYS A 205 42.65 2.25 42.27
C LYS A 205 41.33 1.58 41.84
N GLY A 206 41.22 1.10 40.59
CA GLY A 206 40.05 0.39 40.06
C GLY A 206 38.90 1.30 39.59
N ALA A 207 39.07 2.62 39.58
CA ALA A 207 38.07 3.53 39.06
C ALA A 207 38.11 3.60 37.52
N LYS A 208 36.97 3.85 36.87
CA LYS A 208 36.93 3.99 35.40
C LYS A 208 37.73 5.22 34.96
N LYS A 209 38.58 5.08 33.93
CA LYS A 209 39.28 6.22 33.33
C LYS A 209 38.28 7.10 32.57
N THR A 210 38.20 8.38 32.92
CA THR A 210 37.32 9.38 32.28
C THR A 210 38.07 10.41 31.43
N ALA A 211 39.41 10.31 31.38
CA ALA A 211 40.27 11.20 30.61
C ALA A 211 40.04 11.09 29.10
N LYS A 212 40.44 12.13 28.36
CA LYS A 212 40.38 12.16 26.89
C LYS A 212 41.21 11.01 26.32
N GLY A 213 40.59 10.17 25.50
CA GLY A 213 41.20 8.97 24.94
C GLY A 213 40.98 7.67 25.74
N SER A 214 40.27 7.72 26.88
CA SER A 214 39.89 6.48 27.58
C SER A 214 38.85 5.69 26.79
N VAL A 215 38.85 4.36 26.96
CA VAL A 215 37.90 3.44 26.33
C VAL A 215 36.45 3.88 26.60
N PHE A 216 36.14 4.27 27.85
CA PHE A 216 34.80 4.72 28.23
C PHE A 216 34.43 6.06 27.62
N LYS A 217 35.39 6.99 27.51
CA LYS A 217 35.14 8.31 26.92
C LYS A 217 34.91 8.21 25.41
N ILE A 218 35.75 7.44 24.72
CA ILE A 218 35.58 7.14 23.28
C ILE A 218 34.24 6.48 23.02
N ALA A 219 33.87 5.47 23.82
CA ALA A 219 32.57 4.81 23.68
C ALA A 219 31.40 5.78 23.93
N ALA A 220 31.50 6.64 24.95
CA ALA A 220 30.46 7.63 25.25
C ALA A 220 30.35 8.71 24.17
N ASP A 221 31.48 9.15 23.59
CA ASP A 221 31.49 10.12 22.49
C ASP A 221 30.87 9.49 21.23
N ARG A 222 31.22 8.24 20.90
CA ARG A 222 30.61 7.50 19.78
C ARG A 222 29.09 7.31 19.95
N VAL A 223 28.62 6.99 21.16
CA VAL A 223 27.19 6.86 21.44
C VAL A 223 26.47 8.19 21.22
N ARG A 224 27.10 9.30 21.64
CA ARG A 224 26.55 10.64 21.44
C ARG A 224 26.49 11.01 19.96
N GLU A 225 27.58 10.86 19.22
CA GLU A 225 27.63 11.12 17.79
C GLU A 225 26.58 10.31 17.03
N THR A 226 26.44 9.02 17.35
CA THR A 226 25.43 8.15 16.74
C THR A 226 24.01 8.61 17.08
N ARG A 227 23.79 9.10 18.29
CA ARG A 227 22.49 9.64 18.73
C ARG A 227 22.15 10.95 18.01
N ASP A 228 23.11 11.85 17.91
CA ASP A 228 22.95 13.13 17.23
C ASP A 228 22.65 12.91 15.74
N GLU A 229 23.34 11.97 15.08
CA GLU A 229 23.07 11.60 13.69
C GLU A 229 21.69 10.96 13.53
N LYS A 230 21.28 10.08 14.46
CA LYS A 230 19.92 9.52 14.47
C LYS A 230 18.87 10.63 14.55
N GLU A 231 19.03 11.57 15.48
CA GLU A 231 18.08 12.68 15.65
C GLU A 231 18.02 13.57 14.40
N ARG A 232 19.16 13.81 13.75
CA ARG A 232 19.23 14.53 12.46
C ARG A 232 18.47 13.80 11.34
N LEU A 233 18.73 12.51 11.17
CA LEU A 233 18.05 11.70 10.15
C LEU A 233 16.53 11.62 10.41
N GLN A 234 16.12 11.53 11.67
CA GLN A 234 14.70 11.54 12.03
C GLN A 234 14.02 12.87 11.66
N ARG A 235 14.69 14.02 11.82
CA ARG A 235 14.14 15.31 11.37
C ARG A 235 13.96 15.34 9.85
N ILE A 236 14.95 14.87 9.09
CA ILE A 236 14.88 14.82 7.62
C ILE A 236 13.71 13.93 7.16
N VAL A 237 13.51 12.78 7.79
CA VAL A 237 12.37 11.88 7.47
C VAL A 237 11.05 12.58 7.77
N SER A 238 10.91 13.19 8.95
CA SER A 238 9.69 13.94 9.33
C SER A 238 9.39 15.09 8.36
N GLU A 239 10.39 15.84 7.93
CA GLU A 239 10.24 16.90 6.93
C GLU A 239 9.83 16.34 5.55
N SER A 240 10.42 15.21 5.15
CA SER A 240 10.11 14.55 3.88
C SER A 240 8.70 13.97 3.86
N GLU A 241 8.27 13.32 4.94
CA GLU A 241 6.90 12.81 5.10
C GLU A 241 5.87 13.97 5.09
N GLY A 242 6.20 15.10 5.72
CA GLY A 242 5.40 16.31 5.66
C GLY A 242 5.25 16.85 4.23
N ALA A 243 6.37 16.95 3.49
CA ALA A 243 6.37 17.38 2.10
C ALA A 243 5.60 16.42 1.19
N GLU A 244 5.75 15.10 1.40
CA GLU A 244 5.02 14.08 0.64
C GLU A 244 3.51 14.18 0.87
N LYS A 245 3.08 14.40 2.12
CA LYS A 245 1.66 14.62 2.44
C LYS A 245 1.12 15.85 1.73
N SER A 246 1.83 16.98 1.78
CA SER A 246 1.43 18.20 1.07
C SER A 246 1.38 17.98 -0.45
N LEU A 247 2.32 17.21 -1.01
CA LEU A 247 2.30 16.87 -2.43
C LEU A 247 1.07 16.04 -2.81
N ARG A 248 0.71 15.02 -2.01
CA ARG A 248 -0.51 14.22 -2.24
C ARG A 248 -1.77 15.10 -2.23
N GLU A 249 -1.90 15.98 -1.23
CA GLU A 249 -3.04 16.91 -1.14
C GLU A 249 -3.12 17.85 -2.36
N LEU A 250 -1.98 18.33 -2.86
CA LEU A 250 -1.93 19.17 -4.07
C LEU A 250 -2.28 18.39 -5.34
N LEU A 251 -1.84 17.13 -5.46
CA LEU A 251 -2.18 16.27 -6.58
C LEU A 251 -3.68 15.96 -6.62
N GLU A 252 -4.28 15.63 -5.47
CA GLU A 252 -5.72 15.41 -5.36
C GLU A 252 -6.52 16.67 -5.76
N LYS A 253 -6.12 17.86 -5.27
CA LYS A 253 -6.75 19.13 -5.66
C LYS A 253 -6.61 19.41 -7.16
N ARG A 254 -5.44 19.14 -7.74
CA ARG A 254 -5.21 19.31 -9.19
C ARG A 254 -6.13 18.39 -9.98
N ASP A 255 -6.28 17.14 -9.56
CA ASP A 255 -7.09 16.16 -10.28
C ASP A 255 -8.59 16.51 -10.18
N GLN A 256 -9.07 16.97 -9.02
CA GLN A 256 -10.42 17.53 -8.87
C GLN A 256 -10.64 18.75 -9.78
N GLN A 257 -9.69 19.68 -9.84
CA GLN A 257 -9.78 20.84 -10.72
C GLN A 257 -9.81 20.44 -12.20
N ARG A 258 -9.01 19.45 -12.59
CA ARG A 258 -9.01 18.92 -13.97
C ARG A 258 -10.35 18.31 -14.34
N GLU A 259 -10.98 17.55 -13.45
CA GLU A 259 -12.30 16.98 -13.67
C GLU A 259 -13.38 18.06 -13.81
N ILE A 260 -13.35 19.08 -12.93
CA ILE A 260 -14.25 20.24 -13.03
C ILE A 260 -14.08 20.95 -14.38
N VAL A 261 -12.85 21.25 -14.78
CA VAL A 261 -12.55 21.91 -16.06
C VAL A 261 -13.00 21.05 -17.24
N ALA A 262 -12.77 19.74 -17.21
CA ALA A 262 -13.23 18.83 -18.26
C ALA A 262 -14.77 18.85 -18.39
N SER A 263 -15.49 18.77 -17.26
CA SER A 263 -16.95 18.83 -17.26
C SER A 263 -17.49 20.19 -17.74
N ALA A 264 -16.80 21.28 -17.39
CA ALA A 264 -17.16 22.63 -17.84
C ALA A 264 -16.92 22.79 -19.34
N ALA A 265 -15.82 22.25 -19.87
CA ALA A 265 -15.51 22.26 -21.29
C ALA A 265 -16.53 21.46 -22.11
N GLU A 266 -16.97 20.30 -21.60
CA GLU A 266 -18.03 19.51 -22.25
C GLU A 266 -19.36 20.26 -22.29
N ARG A 267 -19.74 20.91 -21.18
CA ARG A 267 -20.95 21.76 -21.12
C ARG A 267 -20.85 22.95 -22.08
N LEU A 268 -19.69 23.59 -22.18
CA LEU A 268 -19.47 24.68 -23.11
C LEU A 268 -19.65 24.22 -24.56
N ALA A 269 -19.04 23.09 -24.93
CA ALA A 269 -19.19 22.53 -26.28
C ALA A 269 -20.65 22.19 -26.62
N GLN A 270 -21.41 21.69 -25.64
CA GLN A 270 -22.85 21.45 -25.80
C GLN A 270 -23.64 22.76 -26.00
N LEU A 271 -23.33 23.80 -25.22
CA LEU A 271 -23.96 25.12 -25.34
C LEU A 271 -23.62 25.79 -26.68
N GLU A 272 -22.37 25.71 -27.15
CA GLU A 272 -21.96 26.22 -28.45
C GLU A 272 -22.72 25.52 -29.59
N LYS A 273 -22.90 24.19 -29.50
CA LYS A 273 -23.71 23.44 -30.46
C LYS A 273 -25.17 23.89 -30.45
N LEU A 274 -25.76 24.07 -29.28
CA LEU A 274 -27.15 24.53 -29.15
C LEU A 274 -27.32 25.97 -29.66
N ALA A 275 -26.34 26.85 -29.41
CA ALA A 275 -26.36 28.22 -29.91
C ALA A 275 -26.27 28.25 -31.45
N ALA A 276 -25.42 27.41 -32.06
CA ALA A 276 -25.36 27.27 -33.52
C ALA A 276 -26.70 26.77 -34.10
N GLN A 277 -27.31 25.76 -33.48
CA GLN A 277 -28.63 25.26 -33.89
C GLN A 277 -29.73 26.31 -33.74
N ALA A 278 -29.70 27.12 -32.68
CA ALA A 278 -30.65 28.22 -32.50
C ALA A 278 -30.48 29.28 -33.58
N ALA A 279 -29.24 29.66 -33.92
CA ALA A 279 -28.95 30.61 -34.99
C ALA A 279 -29.42 30.09 -36.36
N GLU A 280 -29.20 28.80 -36.67
CA GLU A 280 -29.72 28.16 -37.88
C GLU A 280 -31.25 28.18 -37.91
N ARG A 281 -31.90 27.90 -36.78
CA ARG A 281 -33.36 27.93 -36.67
C ARG A 281 -33.91 29.34 -36.87
N ASP A 282 -33.27 30.35 -36.30
CA ASP A 282 -33.70 31.74 -36.44
C ASP A 282 -33.51 32.22 -37.90
N ALA A 283 -32.40 31.85 -38.55
CA ALA A 283 -32.20 32.11 -39.97
C ALA A 283 -33.26 31.42 -40.85
N ALA A 284 -33.60 30.15 -40.55
CA ALA A 284 -34.66 29.43 -41.24
C ALA A 284 -36.04 30.07 -41.00
N ALA A 285 -36.34 30.50 -39.77
CA ALA A 285 -37.58 31.19 -39.44
C ALA A 285 -37.71 32.51 -40.21
N GLU A 286 -36.61 33.25 -40.37
CA GLU A 286 -36.59 34.47 -41.17
C GLU A 286 -36.82 34.19 -42.67
N GLN A 287 -36.22 33.13 -43.21
CA GLN A 287 -36.50 32.69 -44.58
C GLN A 287 -37.98 32.32 -44.78
N VAL A 288 -38.58 31.61 -43.82
CA VAL A 288 -40.02 31.28 -43.85
C VAL A 288 -40.85 32.55 -43.79
N ARG A 289 -40.52 33.50 -42.90
CA ARG A 289 -41.23 34.79 -42.79
C ARG A 289 -41.21 35.57 -44.11
N VAL A 290 -40.05 35.64 -44.78
CA VAL A 290 -39.92 36.28 -46.09
C VAL A 290 -40.74 35.55 -47.15
N ALA A 291 -40.68 34.22 -47.18
CA ALA A 291 -41.47 33.41 -48.11
C ALA A 291 -42.98 33.60 -47.89
N GLU A 292 -43.44 33.66 -46.64
CA GLU A 292 -44.85 33.94 -46.30
C GLU A 292 -45.28 35.33 -46.77
N GLN A 293 -44.43 36.35 -46.60
CA GLN A 293 -44.70 37.70 -47.12
C GLN A 293 -44.80 37.72 -48.64
N GLU A 294 -43.92 37.02 -49.35
CA GLU A 294 -43.99 36.89 -50.81
C GLU A 294 -45.24 36.14 -51.25
N VAL A 295 -45.62 35.05 -50.56
CA VAL A 295 -46.88 34.34 -50.84
C VAL A 295 -48.08 35.26 -50.63
N GLN A 296 -48.11 36.05 -49.56
CA GLN A 296 -49.18 37.04 -49.33
C GLN A 296 -49.20 38.10 -50.43
N ARG A 297 -48.04 38.59 -50.87
CA ARG A 297 -47.93 39.55 -51.98
C ARG A 297 -48.48 38.96 -53.27
N ILE A 298 -48.10 37.73 -53.61
CA ILE A 298 -48.60 37.00 -54.79
C ILE A 298 -50.11 36.80 -54.70
N GLN A 299 -50.65 36.46 -53.53
CA GLN A 299 -52.09 36.31 -53.32
C GLN A 299 -52.85 37.63 -53.50
N THR A 300 -52.32 38.75 -53.00
CA THR A 300 -52.91 40.08 -53.20
C THR A 300 -52.88 40.47 -54.67
N LEU A 301 -51.73 40.34 -55.34
CA LEU A 301 -51.60 40.59 -56.77
C LEU A 301 -52.55 39.72 -57.59
N SER A 302 -52.71 38.44 -57.22
CA SER A 302 -53.64 37.54 -57.89
C SER A 302 -55.09 38.03 -57.77
N ARG A 303 -55.49 38.54 -56.60
CA ARG A 303 -56.81 39.16 -56.40
C ARG A 303 -56.95 40.44 -57.20
N ASP A 304 -55.94 41.30 -57.20
CA ASP A 304 -55.95 42.55 -57.96
C ASP A 304 -56.08 42.30 -59.46
N ILE A 305 -55.41 41.25 -59.97
CA ILE A 305 -55.53 40.79 -61.36
C ILE A 305 -56.94 40.26 -61.63
N GLU A 306 -57.53 39.46 -60.73
CA GLU A 306 -58.91 39.00 -60.89
C GLU A 306 -59.91 40.18 -60.93
N ASP A 307 -59.76 41.15 -60.03
CA ASP A 307 -60.57 42.36 -59.98
C ASP A 307 -60.37 43.22 -61.24
N ALA A 308 -59.14 43.37 -61.73
CA ALA A 308 -58.84 44.07 -62.96
C ALA A 308 -59.46 43.38 -64.19
N LYS A 309 -59.38 42.04 -64.26
CA LYS A 309 -60.05 41.24 -65.30
C LYS A 309 -61.57 41.44 -65.26
N ALA A 310 -62.17 41.46 -64.07
CA ALA A 310 -63.60 41.72 -63.92
C ALA A 310 -63.98 43.13 -64.38
N ARG A 311 -63.19 44.15 -64.03
CA ARG A 311 -63.37 45.54 -64.49
C ARG A 311 -63.24 45.67 -66.01
N ALA A 312 -62.22 45.06 -66.61
CA ALA A 312 -62.04 45.06 -68.06
C ALA A 312 -63.24 44.39 -68.76
N THR A 313 -63.72 43.27 -68.23
CA THR A 313 -64.92 42.59 -68.75
C THR A 313 -66.18 43.47 -68.65
N HIS A 314 -66.30 44.26 -67.58
CA HIS A 314 -67.40 45.23 -67.43
C HIS A 314 -67.31 46.37 -68.44
N LEU A 315 -66.14 46.99 -68.58
CA LEU A 315 -65.91 48.07 -69.54
C LEU A 315 -66.18 47.61 -70.98
N LEU A 316 -65.76 46.40 -71.36
CA LEU A 316 -66.08 45.83 -72.68
C LEU A 316 -67.60 45.72 -72.91
N LYS A 317 -68.38 45.32 -71.89
CA LYS A 317 -69.84 45.27 -71.99
C LYS A 317 -70.46 46.67 -72.08
N GLU A 318 -69.94 47.64 -71.32
CA GLU A 318 -70.40 49.03 -71.40
C GLU A 318 -70.11 49.63 -72.77
N GLU A 319 -68.92 49.39 -73.33
CA GLU A 319 -68.54 49.80 -74.68
C GLU A 319 -69.51 49.24 -75.72
N GLU A 320 -69.81 47.95 -75.65
CA GLU A 320 -70.75 47.30 -76.56
C GLU A 320 -72.16 47.90 -76.43
N SER A 321 -72.63 48.18 -75.22
CA SER A 321 -73.93 48.83 -74.99
C SER A 321 -73.97 50.27 -75.51
N ALA A 322 -72.88 51.03 -75.34
CA ALA A 322 -72.77 52.41 -75.80
C ALA A 322 -72.69 52.49 -77.32
N ARG A 323 -71.98 51.55 -77.98
CA ARG A 323 -71.96 51.40 -79.45
C ARG A 323 -73.35 51.06 -80.00
N GLN A 324 -74.08 50.16 -79.36
CA GLN A 324 -75.46 49.86 -79.74
C GLN A 324 -76.38 51.08 -79.59
N ALA A 325 -76.24 51.82 -78.47
CA ALA A 325 -76.99 53.06 -78.24
C ALA A 325 -76.68 54.13 -79.30
N LEU A 326 -75.40 54.33 -79.65
CA LEU A 326 -74.97 55.25 -80.71
C LEU A 326 -75.59 54.86 -82.05
N THR A 327 -75.49 53.59 -82.44
CA THR A 327 -76.08 53.09 -83.70
C THR A 327 -77.58 53.35 -83.75
N SER A 328 -78.28 53.14 -82.62
CA SER A 328 -79.72 53.42 -82.52
C SER A 328 -80.05 54.92 -82.60
N ALA A 329 -79.22 55.77 -82.00
CA ALA A 329 -79.37 57.23 -82.04
C ALA A 329 -79.09 57.78 -83.45
N GLU A 330 -78.05 57.30 -84.13
CA GLU A 330 -77.74 57.64 -85.52
C GLU A 330 -78.88 57.24 -86.47
N THR A 331 -79.48 56.06 -86.25
CA THR A 331 -80.66 55.62 -86.99
C THR A 331 -81.83 56.57 -86.77
N ARG A 332 -82.09 56.98 -85.52
CA ARG A 332 -83.14 57.98 -85.20
C ARG A 332 -82.85 59.36 -85.78
N VAL A 333 -81.60 59.79 -85.85
CA VAL A 333 -81.20 61.04 -86.53
C VAL A 333 -81.51 60.94 -88.02
N GLN A 334 -81.13 59.84 -88.69
CA GLN A 334 -81.43 59.62 -90.10
C GLN A 334 -82.95 59.55 -90.37
N GLU A 335 -83.71 58.86 -89.51
CA GLU A 335 -85.17 58.83 -89.59
C GLU A 335 -85.77 60.23 -89.39
N ALA A 336 -85.29 61.00 -88.41
CA ALA A 336 -85.75 62.37 -88.18
C ALA A 336 -85.38 63.30 -89.36
N GLU A 337 -84.21 63.13 -89.97
CA GLU A 337 -83.79 63.88 -91.15
C GLU A 337 -84.61 63.55 -92.39
N THR A 338 -84.90 62.26 -92.62
CA THR A 338 -85.76 61.85 -93.74
C THR A 338 -87.19 62.34 -93.58
N VAL A 339 -87.73 62.33 -92.36
CA VAL A 339 -89.06 62.89 -92.05
C VAL A 339 -89.08 64.42 -92.18
N LEU A 340 -88.03 65.11 -91.72
CA LEU A 340 -87.89 66.56 -91.88
C LEU A 340 -87.79 66.94 -93.36
N LYS A 341 -86.99 66.22 -94.14
CA LYS A 341 -86.80 66.45 -95.57
C LYS A 341 -88.05 66.13 -96.38
N ALA A 342 -88.77 65.07 -96.02
CA ALA A 342 -90.07 64.75 -96.60
C ALA A 342 -91.11 65.85 -96.31
N ALA A 343 -91.11 66.42 -95.09
CA ALA A 343 -91.97 67.55 -94.72
C ALA A 343 -91.59 68.86 -95.44
N GLU A 344 -90.29 69.12 -95.65
CA GLU A 344 -89.79 70.25 -96.45
C GLU A 344 -90.15 70.10 -97.94
N ASP A 345 -90.14 68.88 -98.47
CA ASP A 345 -90.51 68.57 -99.85
C ASP A 345 -92.03 68.65 -100.08
N THR A 346 -92.89 68.23 -99.13
CA THR A 346 -94.35 68.47 -99.22
C THR A 346 -94.70 69.96 -99.12
N ALA A 347 -94.00 70.74 -98.28
CA ALA A 347 -94.18 72.18 -98.21
C ALA A 347 -93.76 72.92 -99.50
N ARG A 348 -92.81 72.38 -100.27
CA ARG A 348 -92.39 72.92 -101.57
C ARG A 348 -93.35 72.61 -102.73
N VAL A 349 -94.09 71.50 -102.66
CA VAL A 349 -94.98 71.05 -103.75
C VAL A 349 -96.36 71.71 -103.68
N GLU A 350 -96.81 72.18 -102.50
CA GLU A 350 -98.20 72.65 -102.33
C GLU A 350 -98.49 74.13 -102.63
N GLN A 351 -97.52 75.03 -102.91
CA GLN A 351 -97.80 76.48 -103.11
C GLN A 351 -98.84 77.05 -102.10
N ARG A 352 -98.73 76.67 -100.82
CA ARG A 352 -99.57 77.17 -99.73
C ARG A 352 -98.79 78.19 -98.91
N ASP A 353 -99.46 79.29 -98.59
CA ASP A 353 -99.00 80.26 -97.61
C ASP A 353 -98.79 79.54 -96.25
N PRO A 354 -97.63 79.68 -95.58
CA PRO A 354 -97.38 79.01 -94.31
C PRO A 354 -98.27 79.61 -93.20
N GLY A 355 -99.40 78.96 -92.95
CA GLY A 355 -100.23 79.17 -91.76
C GLY A 355 -99.56 78.59 -90.51
N MET A 356 -99.90 79.14 -89.34
CA MET A 356 -99.33 78.88 -88.00
C MET A 356 -99.21 77.41 -87.57
N SER A 357 -99.84 76.46 -88.29
CA SER A 357 -99.76 75.02 -88.01
C SER A 357 -98.49 74.36 -88.58
N ASP A 358 -97.94 74.88 -89.68
CA ASP A 358 -96.76 74.29 -90.35
C ASP A 358 -95.46 74.61 -89.60
N THR A 359 -95.38 75.80 -88.99
CA THR A 359 -94.27 76.18 -88.12
C THR A 359 -94.20 75.35 -86.84
N VAL A 360 -95.34 74.89 -86.31
CA VAL A 360 -95.38 74.04 -85.10
C VAL A 360 -94.91 72.61 -85.40
N VAL A 361 -95.29 72.04 -86.55
CA VAL A 361 -94.83 70.71 -86.98
C VAL A 361 -93.32 70.74 -87.25
N ARG A 362 -92.83 71.78 -87.92
CA ARG A 362 -91.39 71.99 -88.14
C ARG A 362 -90.60 72.12 -86.84
N GLN A 363 -91.07 72.93 -85.89
CA GLN A 363 -90.42 73.07 -84.59
C GLN A 363 -90.42 71.76 -83.80
N GLN A 364 -91.48 70.96 -83.86
CA GLN A 364 -91.51 69.64 -83.21
C GLN A 364 -90.52 68.66 -83.83
N LEU A 365 -90.33 68.68 -85.16
CA LEU A 365 -89.36 67.83 -85.85
C LEU A 365 -87.92 68.29 -85.60
N GLU A 366 -87.64 69.59 -85.57
CA GLU A 366 -86.33 70.14 -85.18
C GLU A 366 -86.00 69.83 -83.71
N LEU A 367 -86.99 69.82 -82.82
CA LEU A 367 -86.80 69.38 -81.42
C LEU A 367 -86.50 67.87 -81.33
N ARG A 368 -87.13 67.04 -82.17
CA ARG A 368 -86.82 65.59 -82.24
C ARG A 368 -85.42 65.33 -82.81
N LYS A 369 -85.03 66.04 -83.88
CA LYS A 369 -83.68 65.95 -84.46
C LYS A 369 -82.62 66.40 -83.46
N SER A 370 -82.77 67.56 -82.85
CA SER A 370 -81.82 68.05 -81.83
C SER A 370 -81.77 67.19 -80.57
N GLY A 371 -82.87 66.53 -80.21
CA GLY A 371 -82.90 65.50 -79.16
C GLY A 371 -82.07 64.27 -79.53
N ALA A 372 -82.26 63.72 -80.73
CA ALA A 372 -81.51 62.57 -81.22
C ALA A 372 -80.02 62.87 -81.44
N GLU A 373 -79.68 64.08 -81.92
CA GLU A 373 -78.29 64.53 -82.05
C GLU A 373 -77.62 64.67 -80.67
N ARG A 374 -78.33 65.16 -79.65
CA ARG A 374 -77.82 65.20 -78.28
C ARG A 374 -77.60 63.79 -77.72
N GLU A 375 -78.52 62.85 -77.98
CA GLU A 375 -78.36 61.45 -77.59
C GLU A 375 -77.13 60.81 -78.28
N ALA A 376 -76.92 61.09 -79.57
CA ALA A 376 -75.75 60.60 -80.31
C ALA A 376 -74.43 61.20 -79.78
N ILE A 377 -74.40 62.50 -79.48
CA ILE A 377 -73.22 63.16 -78.89
C ILE A 377 -72.91 62.58 -77.51
N LEU A 378 -73.94 62.34 -76.67
CA LEU A 378 -73.75 61.72 -75.37
C LEU A 378 -73.25 60.27 -75.48
N ALA A 379 -73.78 59.49 -76.43
CA ALA A 379 -73.31 58.14 -76.68
C ALA A 379 -71.85 58.12 -77.20
N GLN A 380 -71.48 59.05 -78.07
CA GLN A 380 -70.10 59.19 -78.55
C GLN A 380 -69.15 59.63 -77.43
N GLN A 381 -69.56 60.58 -76.57
CA GLN A 381 -68.78 60.98 -75.40
C GLN A 381 -68.56 59.82 -74.43
N ASN A 382 -69.55 58.95 -74.26
CA ASN A 382 -69.42 57.74 -73.43
C ASN A 382 -68.43 56.74 -74.06
N ILE A 383 -68.47 56.53 -75.38
CA ILE A 383 -67.49 55.68 -76.08
C ILE A 383 -66.08 56.25 -75.96
N ASP A 384 -65.91 57.57 -76.16
CA ASP A 384 -64.61 58.22 -76.04
C ASP A 384 -64.06 58.14 -74.61
N ALA A 385 -64.93 58.25 -73.60
CA ALA A 385 -64.56 58.05 -72.19
C ALA A 385 -64.12 56.61 -71.91
N VAL A 386 -64.78 55.60 -72.48
CA VAL A 386 -64.39 54.18 -72.35
C VAL A 386 -63.08 53.90 -73.08
N ILE A 387 -62.86 54.46 -74.28
CA ILE A 387 -61.58 54.33 -75.01
C ILE A 387 -60.43 54.99 -74.25
N GLN A 388 -60.66 56.14 -73.61
CA GLN A 388 -59.65 56.77 -72.76
C GLN A 388 -59.35 55.93 -71.51
N ALA A 389 -60.37 55.37 -70.86
CA ALA A 389 -60.19 54.44 -69.75
C ALA A 389 -59.41 53.18 -70.16
N GLN A 390 -59.66 52.65 -71.36
CA GLN A 390 -58.93 51.51 -71.92
C GLN A 390 -57.47 51.85 -72.21
N LYS A 391 -57.17 53.03 -72.78
CA LYS A 391 -55.78 53.47 -72.98
C LYS A 391 -55.00 53.63 -71.68
N VAL A 392 -55.65 54.09 -70.62
CA VAL A 392 -55.02 54.18 -69.29
C VAL A 392 -54.70 52.78 -68.76
N LEU A 393 -55.61 51.81 -68.95
CA LEU A 393 -55.37 50.40 -68.59
C LEU A 393 -54.22 49.78 -69.40
N ASP A 394 -54.18 50.00 -70.71
CA ASP A 394 -53.12 49.45 -71.57
C ASP A 394 -51.76 50.10 -71.26
N SER A 395 -51.72 51.40 -70.99
CA SER A 395 -50.49 52.09 -70.55
C SER A 395 -49.99 51.66 -69.18
N ALA A 396 -50.90 51.20 -68.31
CA ALA A 396 -50.53 50.61 -67.02
C ALA A 396 -49.99 49.18 -67.18
N ALA A 397 -50.44 48.45 -68.21
CA ALA A 397 -49.93 47.12 -68.54
C ALA A 397 -48.53 47.16 -69.19
N ASP A 398 -48.20 48.22 -69.95
CA ASP A 398 -46.88 48.42 -70.58
C ASP A 398 -45.81 48.98 -69.62
N ALA A 399 -46.19 49.36 -68.39
CA ALA A 399 -45.31 49.96 -67.38
C ALA A 399 -44.84 49.00 -66.27
N GLU A 400 -45.34 47.75 -66.26
CA GLU A 400 -44.74 46.60 -65.56
C GLU A 400 -43.62 45.97 -66.39
#